data_AF-A0A1V2B1X6-F1
#
_entry.id   AF-A0A1V2B1X6-F1
#
_cell.length_a   1.000
_cell.length_b   1.000
_cell.length_c   1.000
_cell.angle_alpha   90.00
_cell.angle_beta   90.00
_cell.angle_gamma   90.00
#
_symmetry.space_group_name_H-M   'P 1'
#
loop_
_entity.id
_entity.type
_entity.pdbx_description
1 polymer ?
#
loop_
_entity_poly.entity_id
_entity_poly.type
_entity_poly.pdbx_seq_one_letter_code
_entity_poly.pdbx_strand_id
1 'polypeptide(L)'
;MKLIYGALAGLAAGVAIGILTAPESGEETRKKIRRSAHDVNNRFRRIVGKGADGLSELKFIFENETTGLKDDVKERVLKIIDESNQSYTKFKKEALS
;
A
#
# COMPACT_ATOMS: atom_id res chain seq x y z
N MET A 1 11.99 -6.30 7.24
CA MET A 1 12.51 -4.95 7.59
C MET A 1 13.03 -4.17 6.38
N LYS A 2 14.11 -4.58 5.67
CA LYS A 2 14.71 -3.78 4.57
C LYS A 2 13.75 -3.34 3.46
N LEU A 3 12.76 -4.16 3.11
CA LEU A 3 11.80 -3.83 2.04
C LEU A 3 10.77 -2.77 2.45
N ILE A 4 10.38 -2.75 3.73
CA ILE A 4 9.47 -1.74 4.27
C ILE A 4 10.15 -0.38 4.29
N TYR A 5 11.42 -0.33 4.72
CA TYR A 5 12.23 0.90 4.65
C TYR A 5 12.44 1.36 3.21
N GLY A 6 12.68 0.44 2.27
CA GLY A 6 12.77 0.77 0.84
C GLY A 6 11.46 1.32 0.26
N ALA A 7 10.33 0.73 0.61
CA ALA A 7 9.01 1.20 0.17
C ALA A 7 8.66 2.57 0.76
N LEU A 8 8.93 2.79 2.06
CA LEU A 8 8.75 4.09 2.70
C LEU A 8 9.66 5.16 2.10
N ALA A 9 10.92 4.83 1.86
CA ALA A 9 11.87 5.74 1.21
C ALA A 9 11.43 6.07 -0.22
N GLY A 10 10.95 5.08 -0.98
CA GLY A 10 10.42 5.27 -2.33
C GLY A 10 9.16 6.14 -2.36
N LEU A 11 8.23 5.94 -1.43
CA LEU A 11 7.02 6.77 -1.32
C LEU A 11 7.40 8.21 -0.94
N ALA A 12 8.26 8.39 0.06
CA ALA A 12 8.73 9.70 0.48
C ALA A 12 9.45 10.44 -0.65
N ALA A 13 10.36 9.76 -1.36
CA ALA A 13 11.05 10.31 -2.51
C ALA A 13 10.08 10.65 -3.65
N GLY A 14 9.09 9.80 -3.94
CA GLY A 14 8.07 10.05 -4.96
C GLY A 14 7.19 11.25 -4.64
N VAL A 15 6.74 11.39 -3.39
CA VAL A 15 5.97 12.55 -2.93
C VAL A 15 6.83 13.82 -2.99
N ALA A 16 8.09 13.75 -2.54
CA ALA A 16 9.00 14.89 -2.60
C ALA A 16 9.23 15.35 -4.03
N ILE A 17 9.51 14.44 -4.97
CA ILE A 17 9.64 14.74 -6.39
C ILE A 17 8.34 15.34 -6.92
N GLY A 18 7.18 14.74 -6.61
CA GLY A 18 5.88 15.26 -7.04
C GLY A 18 5.62 16.70 -6.59
N ILE A 19 5.89 17.02 -5.32
CA ILE A 19 5.76 18.37 -4.75
C ILE A 19 6.77 19.33 -5.38
N LEU A 20 8.01 18.90 -5.62
CA LEU A 20 9.03 19.74 -6.26
C LEU A 20 8.72 20.02 -7.73
N THR A 21 8.08 19.07 -8.43
CA THR A 21 7.74 19.20 -9.85
C THR A 21 6.45 19.97 -10.07
N ALA A 22 5.47 19.85 -9.15
CA ALA A 22 4.20 20.57 -9.18
C ALA A 22 4.10 21.49 -7.95
N PRO A 23 4.48 22.78 -8.08
CA PRO A 23 4.40 23.73 -6.98
C PRO A 23 2.93 24.11 -6.71
N GLU A 24 2.37 23.59 -5.61
CA GLU A 24 1.11 24.03 -5.03
C GLU A 24 1.35 25.03 -3.89
N SER A 25 0.39 25.91 -3.63
CA SER A 25 0.49 26.86 -2.52
C SER A 25 0.45 26.12 -1.17
N GLY A 26 1.24 26.56 -0.18
CA GLY A 26 1.31 25.89 1.12
C GLY A 26 -0.02 25.83 1.88
N GLU A 27 -0.92 26.78 1.62
CA GLU A 27 -2.28 26.77 2.15
C GLU A 27 -3.13 25.64 1.56
N GLU A 28 -3.07 25.45 0.23
CA GLU A 28 -3.76 24.38 -0.46
C GLU A 28 -3.21 23.02 -0.05
N THR A 29 -1.89 22.84 0.06
CA THR A 29 -1.28 21.57 0.50
C THR A 29 -1.81 21.14 1.86
N ARG A 30 -1.89 22.05 2.85
CA ARG A 30 -2.45 21.73 4.18
C ARG A 30 -3.93 21.37 4.10
N LYS A 31 -4.72 22.08 3.28
CA LYS A 31 -6.15 21.81 3.09
C LYS A 31 -6.35 20.45 2.41
N LYS A 32 -5.51 20.10 1.44
CA LYS A 32 -5.49 18.82 0.73
C LYS A 32 -5.13 17.69 1.67
N ILE A 33 -4.07 17.83 2.48
CA ILE A 33 -3.69 16.82 3.49
C ILE A 33 -4.84 16.54 4.46
N ARG A 34 -5.51 17.58 4.98
CA ARG A 34 -6.65 17.41 5.90
C ARG A 34 -7.81 16.63 5.26
N ARG A 35 -8.16 16.97 4.02
CA ARG A 35 -9.22 16.27 3.28
C ARG A 35 -8.82 14.83 2.95
N SER A 36 -7.63 14.65 2.39
CA SER A 36 -7.09 13.33 2.04
C SER A 36 -6.96 12.42 3.25
N ALA A 37 -6.56 12.93 4.42
CA ALA A 37 -6.47 12.13 5.64
C ALA A 37 -7.83 11.54 6.05
N HIS A 38 -8.90 12.34 5.96
CA HIS A 38 -10.24 11.88 6.28
C HIS A 38 -10.74 10.83 5.27
N ASP A 39 -10.53 11.09 3.98
CA ASP A 39 -10.92 10.18 2.90
C ASP A 39 -10.14 8.86 2.93
N VAL A 40 -8.83 8.93 3.19
CA VAL A 40 -7.97 7.75 3.34
C VAL A 40 -8.40 6.93 4.54
N ASN A 41 -8.73 7.53 5.68
CA ASN A 41 -9.21 6.77 6.83
C ASN A 41 -10.52 6.03 6.55
N ASN A 42 -11.48 6.68 5.87
CA ASN A 42 -12.74 6.05 5.48
C ASN A 42 -12.53 4.94 4.43
N ARG A 43 -11.66 5.16 3.44
CA ARG A 43 -11.31 4.14 2.45
C ARG A 43 -10.56 2.98 3.08
N PHE A 44 -9.62 3.24 3.99
CA PHE A 44 -8.87 2.23 4.71
C PHE A 44 -9.80 1.32 5.52
N ARG A 45 -10.74 1.89 6.28
CA ARG A 45 -11.76 1.08 6.99
C ARG A 45 -12.57 0.17 6.06
N ARG A 46 -12.95 0.69 4.88
CA ARG A 46 -13.72 -0.08 3.88
C ARG A 46 -12.88 -1.16 3.20
N ILE A 47 -11.62 -0.86 2.88
CA ILE A 47 -10.67 -1.80 2.26
C ILE A 47 -10.26 -2.86 3.26
N VAL A 48 -10.02 -2.51 4.53
CA VAL A 48 -9.73 -3.49 5.58
C VAL A 48 -10.87 -4.51 5.73
N GLY A 49 -12.12 -4.07 5.57
CA GLY A 49 -13.28 -4.96 5.51
C GLY A 49 -13.35 -5.87 4.27
N LYS A 50 -12.68 -5.50 3.17
CA LYS A 50 -12.64 -6.24 1.88
C LYS A 50 -11.25 -6.79 1.53
N GLY A 51 -10.29 -6.69 2.45
CA GLY A 51 -8.85 -6.70 2.11
C GLY A 51 -8.31 -8.05 1.67
N ALA A 52 -8.91 -9.14 2.17
CA ALA A 52 -8.49 -10.49 1.82
C ALA A 52 -8.68 -10.82 0.33
N ASP A 53 -9.75 -10.30 -0.29
CA ASP A 53 -10.09 -10.61 -1.68
C ASP A 53 -9.12 -9.91 -2.65
N GLY A 54 -8.84 -8.62 -2.40
CA GLY A 54 -7.92 -7.83 -3.24
C GLY A 54 -6.45 -8.26 -3.13
N LEU A 55 -6.01 -8.75 -1.98
CA LEU A 55 -4.65 -9.30 -1.82
C LEU A 55 -4.48 -10.60 -2.60
N SER A 56 -5.55 -11.41 -2.68
CA SER A 56 -5.56 -12.67 -3.41
C SER A 56 -5.51 -12.44 -4.93
N GLU A 57 -6.24 -11.43 -5.42
CA GLU A 57 -6.21 -11.02 -6.83
C GLU A 57 -4.85 -10.41 -7.23
N LEU A 58 -4.27 -9.57 -6.37
CA LEU A 58 -2.92 -9.04 -6.58
C LEU A 58 -1.87 -10.14 -6.63
N LYS A 59 -1.96 -11.16 -5.76
CA LYS A 59 -1.06 -12.33 -5.80
C LYS A 59 -1.13 -13.01 -7.16
N PHE A 60 -2.33 -13.24 -7.68
CA PHE A 60 -2.55 -13.93 -8.95
C PHE A 60 -1.97 -13.16 -10.13
N ILE A 61 -2.26 -11.85 -10.22
CA ILE A 61 -1.72 -10.98 -11.28
C ILE A 61 -0.20 -10.94 -11.21
N PHE A 62 0.37 -10.81 -10.00
CA PHE A 62 1.82 -10.74 -9.82
C PHE A 62 2.51 -12.08 -10.12
N GLU A 63 1.86 -13.21 -9.89
CA GLU A 63 2.40 -14.53 -10.27
C GLU A 63 2.40 -14.72 -11.79
N ASN A 64 1.34 -14.28 -12.48
CA ASN A 64 1.12 -14.52 -13.91
C ASN A 64 1.74 -13.48 -14.84
N GLU A 65 1.78 -12.21 -14.46
CA GLU A 65 2.04 -11.10 -15.40
C GLU A 65 3.47 -10.52 -15.26
N THR A 66 4.27 -11.04 -14.33
CA THR A 66 5.66 -10.61 -14.14
C THR A 66 6.64 -11.43 -15.00
N THR A 67 6.39 -11.54 -16.30
CA THR A 67 7.40 -12.04 -17.24
C THR A 67 8.43 -10.93 -17.49
N GLY A 68 9.48 -10.88 -16.67
CA GLY A 68 10.57 -9.91 -16.81
C GLY A 68 11.05 -9.26 -15.51
N LEU A 69 10.36 -9.47 -14.38
CA LEU A 69 10.89 -9.08 -13.08
C LEU A 69 11.92 -10.12 -12.63
N LYS A 70 12.98 -9.64 -11.99
CA LYS A 70 14.00 -10.49 -11.37
C LYS A 70 13.36 -11.36 -10.29
N ASP A 71 13.66 -12.66 -10.28
CA ASP A 71 13.04 -13.65 -9.39
C ASP A 71 13.11 -13.25 -7.91
N ASP A 72 14.23 -12.65 -7.48
CA ASP A 72 14.42 -12.13 -6.12
C ASP A 72 13.37 -11.10 -5.71
N VAL A 73 12.91 -10.27 -6.65
CA VAL A 73 11.90 -9.24 -6.41
C VAL A 73 10.52 -9.89 -6.37
N LYS A 74 10.25 -10.81 -7.30
CA LYS A 74 9.01 -11.58 -7.33
C LYS A 74 8.79 -12.31 -6.01
N GLU A 75 9.77 -13.06 -5.54
CA GLU A 75 9.69 -13.86 -4.32
C GLU A 75 9.51 -12.98 -3.07
N ARG A 76 10.19 -11.83 -3.00
CA ARG A 76 10.02 -10.87 -1.91
C ARG A 76 8.63 -10.26 -1.87
N VAL A 77 8.05 -9.95 -3.03
CA VAL A 77 6.69 -9.40 -3.12
C VAL A 77 5.66 -10.46 -2.75
N LEU A 78 5.80 -11.69 -3.26
CA LEU A 78 4.91 -12.80 -2.91
C LEU A 78 4.91 -13.08 -1.41
N LYS A 79 6.09 -13.07 -0.77
CA LYS A 79 6.20 -13.28 0.67
C LYS A 79 5.49 -12.21 1.49
N ILE A 80 5.55 -10.95 1.06
CA ILE A 80 4.85 -9.84 1.74
C ILE A 80 3.34 -9.92 1.55
N ILE A 81 2.89 -10.32 0.35
CA ILE A 81 1.46 -10.53 0.08
C ILE A 81 0.92 -11.64 0.99
N ASP A 82 1.65 -12.74 1.13
CA ASP A 82 1.27 -13.88 1.96
C ASP A 82 1.25 -13.52 3.47
N GLU A 83 2.30 -12.87 3.97
CA GLU A 83 2.38 -12.35 5.35
C GLU A 83 1.25 -11.35 5.64
N SER A 84 0.91 -10.48 4.66
CA SER A 84 -0.20 -9.54 4.79
C SER A 84 -1.55 -10.25 4.87
N ASN A 85 -1.78 -11.26 4.04
CA ASN A 85 -3.05 -12.01 4.01
C ASN A 85 -3.31 -12.74 5.34
N GLN A 86 -2.28 -13.32 5.94
CA GLN A 86 -2.38 -13.94 7.26
C GLN A 86 -2.66 -12.92 8.37
N SER A 87 -1.96 -11.78 8.36
CA SER A 87 -2.15 -10.73 9.36
C SER A 87 -3.54 -10.08 9.26
N TYR A 88 -4.04 -9.86 8.04
CA TYR A 88 -5.42 -9.41 7.78
C TYR A 88 -6.46 -10.39 8.30
N THR A 89 -6.26 -11.69 8.08
CA THR A 89 -7.20 -12.72 8.54
C THR A 89 -7.25 -12.79 10.07
N LYS A 90 -6.10 -12.62 10.75
CA LYS A 90 -6.05 -12.51 12.22
C LYS A 90 -6.77 -11.24 12.71
N PHE A 91 -6.45 -10.09 12.13
CA PHE A 91 -7.06 -8.81 12.52
C PHE A 91 -8.58 -8.82 12.30
N LYS A 92 -9.07 -9.44 11.23
CA LYS A 92 -10.51 -9.64 10.99
C LYS A 92 -11.15 -10.52 12.06
N LYS A 93 -10.49 -11.61 12.49
CA LYS A 93 -10.98 -12.47 13.57
C LYS A 93 -11.03 -11.75 14.91
N GLU A 94 -10.04 -10.92 15.20
CA GLU A 94 -9.91 -10.17 16.45
C GLU A 94 -10.85 -8.96 16.51
N ALA A 95 -11.14 -8.31 15.38
CA ALA A 95 -12.06 -7.17 15.30
C ALA A 95 -13.53 -7.56 15.16
N LEU A 96 -13.83 -8.82 14.83
CA LEU A 96 -15.19 -9.38 14.76
C LEU A 96 -15.57 -10.22 16.00
N SER A 97 -14.65 -10.38 16.95
CA SER A 97 -14.88 -11.05 18.24
C SER A 97 -14.99 -10.04 19.37
#